data_AF-A0A8C8SIX0-F1
#
_entry.id   AF-A0A8C8SIX0-F1
#
_cell.length_a   1.000
_cell.length_b   1.000
_cell.length_c   1.000
_cell.angle_alpha   90.00
_cell.angle_beta   90.00
_cell.angle_gamma   90.00
#
_symmetry.space_group_name_H-M   'P 1'
#
loop_
_entity.id
_entity.type
_entity.pdbx_description
1 polymer ?
#
loop_
_entity_poly.entity_id
_entity_poly.type
_entity_poly.pdbx_seq_one_letter_code
_entity_poly.pdbx_strand_id
1 'polypeptide(L)' 'MNLGAILHLNGKLRDAEANYLRALQFKPDDVITQSNLRKLWNIMEKQGLKTSKT' A
#
# COMPACT_ATOMS: atom_id res chain seq x y z
N MET A 1 -1.30 -8.54 5.25
CA MET A 1 -2.37 -8.00 4.37
C MET A 1 -3.41 -7.17 5.12
N ASN A 2 -4.08 -7.72 6.15
CA ASN A 2 -5.24 -7.08 6.80
C ASN A 2 -4.97 -5.68 7.38
N LEU A 3 -3.84 -5.50 8.08
CA LEU A 3 -3.50 -4.22 8.68
C LEU A 3 -3.29 -3.10 7.64
N GLY A 4 -2.57 -3.40 6.54
CA GLY A 4 -2.39 -2.44 5.44
C GLY A 4 -3.72 -2.01 4.82
N ALA A 5 -4.67 -2.94 4.67
CA ALA A 5 -6.01 -2.63 4.17
C ALA A 5 -6.82 -1.76 5.14
N ILE A 6 -6.76 -2.03 6.44
CA ILE A 6 -7.44 -1.21 7.45
C ILE A 6 -6.86 0.21 7.47
N LEU A 7 -5.53 0.34 7.43
CA LEU A 7 -4.86 1.65 7.40
C LEU A 7 -5.19 2.43 6.13
N HIS A 8 -5.25 1.74 4.99
CA HIS A 8 -5.64 2.32 3.70
C HIS A 8 -7.07 2.88 3.77
N LEU A 9 -8.03 2.12 4.28
CA LEU A 9 -9.41 2.56 4.46
C LEU A 9 -9.54 3.75 5.42
N ASN A 10 -8.66 3.83 6.41
CA ASN A 10 -8.61 4.93 7.38
C ASN A 10 -7.82 6.16 6.89
N GLY A 11 -7.39 6.19 5.63
CA GLY A 11 -6.62 7.31 5.07
C GLY A 11 -5.18 7.42 5.59
N LYS A 12 -4.69 6.44 6.36
CA LYS A 12 -3.31 6.40 6.85
C LYS A 12 -2.39 5.84 5.77
N LEU A 13 -2.24 6.60 4.68
CA LEU A 13 -1.67 6.11 3.42
C LEU A 13 -0.20 5.67 3.54
N ARG A 14 0.62 6.44 4.28
CA ARG A 14 2.04 6.11 4.53
C ARG A 14 2.20 4.81 5.31
N ASP A 15 1.40 4.65 6.36
CA ASP A 15 1.43 3.44 7.19
C ASP A 15 0.92 2.24 6.40
N ALA A 16 -0.11 2.43 5.57
CA ALA A 16 -0.61 1.39 4.67
C ALA A 16 0.47 0.94 3.68
N GLU A 17 1.21 1.87 3.08
CA GLU A 17 2.31 1.60 2.14
C GLU A 17 3.39 0.76 2.80
N ALA A 18 3.87 1.19 3.97
CA ALA A 18 4.90 0.45 4.72
C ALA A 18 4.44 -0.97 5.08
N ASN A 19 3.18 -1.15 5.45
CA ASN A 19 2.62 -2.46 5.78
C ASN A 19 2.48 -3.37 4.56
N TYR A 20 2.06 -2.84 3.41
CA TYR A 20 1.99 -3.63 2.18
C TYR A 20 3.37 -4.02 1.68
N LEU A 21 4.34 -3.08 1.69
CA LEU A 21 5.73 -3.38 1.30
C LEU A 21 6.35 -4.45 2.19
N ARG A 22 6.17 -4.33 3.52
CA ARG A 22 6.62 -5.37 4.47
C ARG A 22 5.95 -6.72 4.20
N ALA A 23 4.65 -6.75 3.91
CA ALA A 23 3.96 -8.00 3.58
C ALA A 23 4.53 -8.65 2.31
N LEU A 24 4.86 -7.85 1.28
CA LEU A 24 5.47 -8.33 0.04
C LEU A 24 6.92 -8.81 0.22
N GLN A 25 7.65 -8.33 1.23
CA GLN A 25 8.97 -8.90 1.57
C GLN A 25 8.86 -10.36 2.02
N PHE A 26 7.79 -10.74 2.72
CA PHE A 26 7.56 -12.13 3.15
C PHE A 26 6.85 -12.98 2.10
N LYS A 27 5.94 -12.37 1.32
CA LYS A 27 5.19 -13.05 0.26
C LYS A 27 5.17 -12.20 -1.02
N PRO A 28 6.24 -12.25 -1.82
CA PRO A 28 6.38 -11.42 -3.01
C PRO A 28 5.30 -11.66 -4.06
N ASP A 29 4.75 -12.88 -4.12
CA ASP A 29 3.72 -13.34 -5.06
C ASP A 29 2.28 -13.12 -4.58
N ASP A 30 2.08 -12.41 -3.45
CA ASP A 30 0.74 -12.07 -2.96
C ASP A 30 0.08 -11.03 -3.87
N VAL A 31 -0.63 -11.54 -4.88
CA VAL A 31 -1.38 -10.76 -5.87
C VAL A 31 -2.41 -9.81 -5.25
N ILE A 32 -2.98 -10.17 -4.09
CA ILE A 32 -3.97 -9.33 -3.41
C ILE A 32 -3.25 -8.13 -2.78
N THR A 33 -2.13 -8.37 -2.09
CA THR A 33 -1.31 -7.30 -1.51
C THR A 33 -0.74 -6.38 -2.60
N GLN A 34 -0.24 -6.92 -3.72
CA GLN A 34 0.22 -6.12 -4.86
C GLN A 34 -0.90 -5.24 -5.43
N SER A 35 -2.10 -5.80 -5.62
CA SER A 35 -3.26 -5.06 -6.14
C SER A 35 -3.68 -3.93 -5.20
N ASN A 36 -3.65 -4.18 -3.89
CA ASN A 36 -3.95 -3.17 -2.88
C ASN A 36 -2.90 -2.06 -2.83
N LEU A 37 -1.61 -2.38 -2.91
CA LEU A 37 -0.53 -1.40 -2.98
C LEU A 37 -0.64 -0.51 -4.22
N ARG A 38 -0.98 -1.09 -5.39
CA ARG A 38 -1.24 -0.31 -6.61
C ARG A 38 -2.40 0.67 -6.44
N LYS A 39 -3.52 0.23 -5.84
CA LYS A 39 -4.67 1.11 -5.56
C LYS A 39 -4.28 2.24 -4.61
N LEU A 40 -3.50 1.93 -3.57
CA LEU A 40 -3.00 2.89 -2.61
C LEU A 40 -2.13 3.96 -3.30
N TRP A 41 -1.18 3.56 -4.13
CA TRP A 41 -0.32 4.49 -4.87
C TRP A 41 -1.11 5.43 -5.78
N ASN A 42 -2.13 4.94 -6.48
CA ASN A 42 -3.00 5.80 -7.29
C ASN A 42 -3.70 6.89 -6.45
N ILE A 43 -4.08 6.60 -5.20
CA ILE A 43 -4.68 7.58 -4.30
C ILE A 43 -3.63 8.58 -3.83
N MET A 44 -2.44 8.10 -3.47
CA MET A 44 -1.32 8.95 -3.04
C MET A 44 -0.90 9.93 -4.14
N GLU A 45 -0.74 9.45 -5.39
CA GLU A 45 -0.41 10.30 -6.55
C GLU A 45 -1.46 11.38 -6.80
N LYS A 46 -2.76 11.02 -6.72
CA LYS A 46 -3.87 12.00 -6.83
C LYS A 46 -3.86 13.05 -5.73
N GLN A 47 -3.28 12.74 -4.57
CA GLN A 47 -3.10 13.66 -3.45
C GLN A 47 -1.74 14.39 -3.48
N GLY A 48 -0.93 14.21 -4.53
CA GLY A 48 0.40 14.80 -4.65
C GLY A 48 1.43 14.21 -3.68
N LEU A 49 1.16 13.03 -3.09
CA LEU A 49 2.06 12.35 -2.18
C LEU A 49 3.07 11.49 -2.98
N LYS A 50 4.35 11.63 -2.64
CA LYS A 50 5.41 10.75 -3.16
C LYS A 50 5.16 9.29 -2.76
N THR A 51 5.46 8.35 -3.65
CA THR A 51 5.32 6.91 -3.38
C THR A 51 6.69 6.25 -3.44
N SER A 52 6.84 5.04 -2.92
CA SER A 52 8.11 4.29 -3.02
C SER A 52 8.42 3.80 -4.45
N LYS A 53 7.50 4.02 -5.39
CA LYS A 53 7.65 3.69 -6.81
C LYS A 53 8.39 4.79 -7.60
N THR A 54 8.43 6.02 -7.09
CA THR A 54 8.87 7.24 -7.78
C THR A 54 9.73 8.14 -6.90
#